data_AF-A0A6I9QHW8-F1
#
_entry.id   AF-A0A6I9QHW8-F1
#
_cell.length_a   1.000
_cell.length_b   1.000
_cell.length_c   1.000
_cell.angle_alpha   90.00
_cell.angle_beta   90.00
_cell.angle_gamma   90.00
#
_symmetry.space_group_name_H-M   'P 1'
#
loop_
_entity.id
_entity.type
_entity.pdbx_description
1 polymer ?
#
loop_
_entity_poly.entity_id
_entity_poly.type
_entity_poly.pdbx_seq_one_letter_code
_entity_poly.pdbx_strand_id
1 'polypeptide(L)'
;MAANFSGGGGGRAMLKGLVFDMDGTLTVPVIDFAAMYRAVLGDEGLAAARAASPSGSVDILHHIDTWAPPEQQKAYEIITHFERQGLDRLQIMPGRLVVCGKRAGAFTCLLDETGRYCFPEFLADDQKPDFRVSSLIEVHSLLETHFDLVPQSLTC
;
A
#
# COMPACT_ATOMS: atom_id res chain seq x y z
N MET A 1 -8.07 -21.90 -4.77
CA MET A 1 -9.02 -22.09 -5.89
C MET A 1 -9.12 -20.76 -6.61
N ALA A 2 -8.51 -20.64 -7.79
CA ALA A 2 -8.65 -19.45 -8.63
C ALA A 2 -10.10 -19.40 -9.17
N ALA A 3 -10.79 -18.28 -8.98
CA ALA A 3 -12.09 -18.08 -9.57
C ALA A 3 -11.93 -17.84 -11.08
N ASN A 4 -12.45 -18.75 -11.91
CA ASN A 4 -12.49 -18.59 -13.35
C ASN A 4 -13.55 -17.54 -13.72
N PHE A 5 -13.12 -16.36 -14.14
CA PHE A 5 -13.98 -15.40 -14.82
C PHE A 5 -13.87 -15.56 -16.34
N SER A 6 -15.02 -15.64 -16.98
CA SER A 6 -15.18 -15.73 -18.44
C SER A 6 -15.31 -14.32 -19.02
N GLY A 7 -14.21 -13.79 -19.56
CA GLY A 7 -14.18 -12.59 -20.41
C GLY A 7 -13.74 -12.98 -21.82
N GLY A 8 -14.58 -12.73 -22.82
CA GLY A 8 -14.46 -13.27 -24.17
C GLY A 8 -13.33 -12.70 -25.05
N GLY A 9 -12.97 -13.47 -26.09
CA GLY A 9 -12.44 -12.92 -27.35
C GLY A 9 -10.92 -12.95 -27.58
N GLY A 10 -10.28 -14.12 -27.52
CA GLY A 10 -9.29 -14.59 -28.50
C GLY A 10 -8.12 -13.69 -28.94
N GLY A 11 -7.25 -13.28 -28.02
CA GLY A 11 -5.91 -12.76 -28.34
C GLY A 11 -5.14 -12.42 -27.06
N ARG A 12 -3.90 -12.91 -26.91
CA ARG A 12 -3.01 -12.52 -25.80
C ARG A 12 -2.56 -11.07 -26.02
N ALA A 13 -2.56 -10.26 -24.96
CA ALA A 13 -2.11 -8.87 -25.06
C ALA A 13 -0.58 -8.78 -24.99
N MET A 14 0.06 -7.89 -25.74
CA MET A 14 1.52 -7.71 -25.64
C MET A 14 1.88 -7.00 -24.33
N LEU A 15 2.75 -7.61 -23.52
CA LEU A 15 3.26 -6.98 -22.29
C LEU A 15 4.25 -5.85 -22.65
N LYS A 16 3.94 -4.63 -22.25
CA LYS A 16 4.81 -3.46 -22.49
C LYS A 16 5.70 -3.09 -21.29
N GLY A 17 5.29 -3.47 -20.08
CA GLY A 17 5.99 -3.16 -18.84
C GLY A 17 5.15 -3.58 -17.64
N LEU A 18 5.79 -3.66 -16.47
CA LEU A 18 5.15 -4.00 -15.20
C LEU A 18 5.50 -2.93 -14.18
N VAL A 19 4.47 -2.41 -13.50
CA VAL A 19 4.62 -1.43 -12.42
C VAL A 19 4.21 -2.11 -11.13
N PHE A 20 5.12 -2.18 -10.17
CA PHE A 20 4.82 -2.57 -8.80
C PHE A 20 4.62 -1.31 -7.99
N ASP A 21 3.39 -1.10 -7.53
CA ASP A 21 3.11 -0.09 -6.51
C ASP A 21 3.44 -0.68 -5.13
N MET A 22 4.01 0.13 -4.25
CA MET A 22 4.43 -0.29 -2.92
C MET A 22 3.51 0.32 -1.85
N ASP A 23 3.53 -0.25 -0.64
CA ASP A 23 2.65 0.13 0.46
C ASP A 23 2.74 1.65 0.78
N GLY A 24 1.59 2.31 0.90
CA GLY A 24 1.47 3.75 1.16
C GLY A 24 0.70 4.55 0.11
N THR A 25 0.55 4.01 -1.11
CA THR A 25 -0.35 4.57 -2.14
C THR A 25 -1.73 3.89 -2.09
N LEU A 26 -1.74 2.57 -1.88
CA LEU A 26 -2.93 1.70 -1.90
C LEU A 26 -3.78 1.74 -0.64
N THR A 27 -3.30 2.33 0.44
CA THR A 27 -3.90 2.19 1.76
C THR A 27 -4.22 3.54 2.37
N VAL A 28 -5.33 3.61 3.09
CA VAL A 28 -5.67 4.80 3.88
C VAL A 28 -4.66 4.91 5.01
N PRO A 29 -4.02 6.07 5.24
CA PRO A 29 -3.21 6.28 6.44
C PRO A 29 -4.11 6.14 7.66
N VAL A 30 -3.88 5.12 8.47
CA VAL A 30 -4.74 4.75 9.62
C VAL A 30 -4.08 5.00 10.97
N ILE A 31 -2.81 5.42 10.98
CA ILE A 31 -2.11 5.79 12.20
C ILE A 31 -2.65 7.14 12.69
N ASP A 32 -3.12 7.18 13.94
CA ASP A 32 -3.47 8.42 14.63
C ASP A 32 -2.18 9.09 15.13
N PHE A 33 -1.53 9.84 14.24
CA PHE A 33 -0.30 10.57 14.56
C PHE A 33 -0.51 11.59 15.69
N ALA A 34 -1.71 12.18 15.82
CA ALA A 34 -1.97 13.13 16.88
C ALA A 34 -1.96 12.46 18.27
N ALA A 35 -2.63 11.31 18.39
CA ALA A 35 -2.59 10.50 19.61
C ALA A 35 -1.19 9.95 19.89
N MET A 36 -0.47 9.48 18.86
CA MET A 36 0.90 8.99 18.99
C MET A 36 1.85 10.09 19.49
N TYR A 37 1.81 11.29 18.90
CA TYR A 37 2.65 12.40 19.34
C TYR A 37 2.35 12.82 20.77
N ARG A 38 1.07 12.83 21.16
CA ARG A 38 0.66 13.14 22.53
C ARG A 38 1.12 12.08 23.52
N ALA A 39 1.10 10.80 23.13
CA ALA A 39 1.56 9.70 23.97
C ALA A 39 3.08 9.71 24.19
N VAL A 40 3.86 10.12 23.17
CA VAL A 40 5.33 10.18 23.25
C VAL A 40 5.80 11.47 23.93
N LEU A 41 5.32 12.63 23.48
CA LEU A 41 5.83 13.95 23.90
C LEU A 41 5.06 14.57 25.08
N GLY A 42 3.86 14.06 25.37
CA GLY A 42 2.90 14.75 26.23
C GLY A 42 2.34 16.03 25.60
N ASP A 43 1.43 16.68 26.31
CA ASP A 43 0.72 17.87 25.83
C ASP A 43 1.66 19.08 25.66
N GLU A 44 2.51 19.30 26.66
CA GLU A 44 3.46 20.41 26.68
C GLU A 44 4.59 20.20 25.66
N GLY A 45 5.14 18.99 25.59
CA GLY A 45 6.20 18.66 24.63
C GLY A 45 5.72 18.77 23.18
N LEU A 46 4.48 18.34 22.89
CA LEU A 46 3.86 18.51 21.58
C LEU A 46 3.64 20.00 21.23
N ALA A 47 3.16 20.80 22.19
CA ALA A 47 2.97 22.24 21.97
C ALA A 47 4.31 22.94 21.67
N ALA A 48 5.36 22.61 22.43
CA ALA A 48 6.70 23.14 22.22
C ALA A 48 7.28 22.73 20.85
N ALA A 49 7.16 21.45 20.48
CA ALA A 49 7.64 20.94 19.20
C ALA A 49 6.94 21.62 18.00
N ARG A 50 5.63 21.89 18.10
CA ARG A 50 4.88 22.63 17.07
C ARG A 50 5.29 24.09 16.99
N ALA A 51 5.48 24.76 18.13
CA ALA A 51 5.90 26.15 18.17
C ALA A 51 7.32 26.36 17.60
N ALA A 52 8.20 25.35 17.73
CA ALA A 52 9.54 25.37 17.17
C ALA A 52 9.58 25.16 15.65
N SER A 53 8.48 24.74 15.02
CA SER A 53 8.40 24.41 13.59
C SER A 53 7.67 25.51 12.81
N PRO A 54 8.29 26.13 11.77
CA PRO A 54 7.65 27.18 10.98
C PRO A 54 6.37 26.74 10.26
N SER A 55 6.27 25.46 9.90
CA SER A 55 5.11 24.83 9.28
C SER A 55 4.13 24.24 10.30
N GLY A 56 4.50 24.21 11.59
CA GLY A 56 3.77 23.51 12.64
C GLY A 56 3.84 21.98 12.55
N SER A 57 4.60 21.42 11.60
CA SER A 57 4.80 19.97 11.48
C SER A 57 5.83 19.48 12.51
N VAL A 58 5.56 18.34 13.12
CA VAL A 58 6.44 17.71 14.11
C VAL A 58 7.12 16.50 13.50
N ASP A 59 8.45 16.54 13.41
CA ASP A 59 9.27 15.36 13.18
C ASP A 59 9.58 14.71 14.52
N ILE A 60 8.77 13.72 14.89
CA ILE A 60 8.89 13.04 16.19
C ILE A 60 10.20 12.26 16.31
N LEU A 61 10.71 11.69 15.22
CA LEU A 61 11.92 10.86 15.25
C LEU A 61 13.13 11.74 15.49
N HIS A 62 13.22 12.88 14.80
CA HIS A 62 14.26 13.86 15.06
C HIS A 62 14.19 14.39 16.50
N HIS A 63 12.99 14.58 17.05
CA HIS A 63 12.80 15.09 18.39
C HIS A 63 13.28 14.12 19.49
N ILE A 64 13.06 12.82 19.32
CA ILE A 64 13.47 11.80 20.30
C ILE A 64 14.92 11.32 20.09
N ASP A 65 15.58 11.70 19.00
CA ASP A 65 16.95 11.29 18.69
C ASP A 65 17.96 11.76 19.74
N THR A 66 17.70 12.93 20.34
CA THR A 66 18.57 13.53 21.37
C THR A 66 18.17 13.16 22.80
N TRP A 67 17.18 12.28 22.99
CA TRP A 67 16.73 11.87 24.32
C TRP A 67 17.71 10.90 24.96
N ALA A 68 17.66 10.78 26.29
CA ALA A 68 18.42 9.75 26.97
C ALA A 68 17.91 8.34 26.58
N PRO A 69 18.78 7.31 26.56
CA PRO A 69 18.43 6.01 26.00
C PRO A 69 17.16 5.35 26.58
N PRO A 70 16.88 5.38 27.90
CA PRO A 70 15.65 4.83 28.46
C PRO A 70 14.38 5.51 27.95
N GLU A 71 14.40 6.84 27.84
CA GLU A 71 13.29 7.65 27.35
C GLU A 71 13.07 7.44 25.86
N GLN A 72 14.15 7.37 25.08
CA GLN A 72 14.10 7.05 23.65
C GLN A 72 13.55 5.65 23.41
N GLN A 73 13.98 4.65 24.18
CA GLN A 73 13.46 3.28 24.09
C GLN A 73 11.95 3.24 24.34
N LYS A 74 11.48 3.93 25.39
CA LYS A 74 10.05 4.03 25.71
C LYS A 74 9.27 4.73 24.58
N ALA A 75 9.83 5.77 23.97
CA ALA A 75 9.20 6.44 22.83
C ALA A 75 9.04 5.49 21.63
N TYR A 76 10.08 4.72 21.28
CA TYR A 76 10.00 3.73 20.21
C TYR A 76 8.98 2.63 20.50
N GLU A 77 8.87 2.15 21.73
CA GLU A 77 7.85 1.17 22.12
C GLU A 77 6.43 1.68 21.88
N ILE A 78 6.18 2.96 22.20
CA ILE A 78 4.89 3.62 21.93
C ILE A 78 4.67 3.72 20.42
N ILE A 79 5.65 4.20 19.65
CA ILE A 79 5.55 4.34 18.19
C ILE A 79 5.24 2.98 17.55
N THR A 80 5.99 1.93 17.90
CA THR A 80 5.76 0.57 17.41
C THR A 80 4.37 0.05 17.77
N HIS A 81 3.83 0.41 18.94
CA HIS A 81 2.46 0.07 19.30
C HIS A 81 1.44 0.72 18.35
N PHE A 82 1.58 2.01 18.06
CA PHE A 82 0.71 2.71 17.11
C PHE A 82 0.87 2.21 15.67
N GLU A 83 2.08 1.88 15.24
CA GLU A 83 2.36 1.29 13.93
C GLU A 83 1.65 -0.06 13.77
N ARG A 84 1.73 -0.93 14.79
CA ARG A 84 1.00 -2.21 14.79
C ARG A 84 -0.50 -2.01 14.73
N GLN A 85 -1.06 -1.08 15.51
CA GLN A 85 -2.48 -0.74 15.41
C GLN A 85 -2.87 -0.22 14.02
N GLY A 86 -2.01 0.58 13.39
CA GLY A 86 -2.18 1.04 12.02
C GLY A 86 -2.21 -0.13 11.04
N LEU A 87 -1.24 -1.05 11.13
CA LEU A 87 -1.20 -2.25 10.30
C LEU A 87 -2.44 -3.14 10.50
N ASP A 88 -2.96 -3.24 11.72
CA ASP A 88 -4.18 -4.00 12.02
C ASP A 88 -5.45 -3.36 11.43
N ARG A 89 -5.47 -2.04 11.29
CA ARG A 89 -6.60 -1.26 10.76
C ARG A 89 -6.46 -0.90 9.30
N LEU A 90 -5.36 -1.26 8.66
CA LEU A 90 -5.03 -0.90 7.29
C LEU A 90 -6.18 -1.26 6.35
N GLN A 91 -6.72 -0.26 5.67
CA GLN A 91 -7.77 -0.41 4.66
C GLN A 91 -7.20 -0.05 3.30
N ILE A 92 -7.53 -0.83 2.26
CA ILE A 92 -7.32 -0.37 0.88
C ILE A 92 -8.13 0.89 0.68
N MET A 93 -7.52 1.90 0.06
CA MET A 93 -8.25 3.06 -0.43
C MET A 93 -9.22 2.58 -1.53
N PRO A 94 -10.55 2.55 -1.29
CA PRO A 94 -11.47 1.89 -2.19
C PRO A 94 -11.45 2.54 -3.58
N GLY A 95 -11.30 1.70 -4.61
CA GLY A 95 -11.51 2.06 -6.02
C GLY A 95 -10.45 2.94 -6.67
N ARG A 96 -9.65 3.76 -5.96
CA ARG A 96 -8.87 4.82 -6.62
C ARG A 96 -7.75 4.32 -7.55
N LEU A 97 -6.98 3.31 -7.11
CA LEU A 97 -5.83 2.81 -7.87
C LEU A 97 -6.20 1.82 -8.96
N VAL A 98 -7.14 0.92 -8.67
CA VAL A 98 -7.72 0.06 -9.70
C VAL A 98 -8.33 0.92 -10.82
N VAL A 99 -9.11 1.94 -10.47
CA VAL A 99 -9.70 2.86 -11.46
C VAL A 99 -8.63 3.66 -12.20
N CYS A 100 -7.57 4.14 -11.54
CA CYS A 100 -6.54 4.92 -12.23
C CYS A 100 -5.73 4.06 -13.22
N GLY A 101 -5.35 2.84 -12.82
CA GLY A 101 -4.66 1.88 -13.69
C GLY A 101 -5.51 1.52 -14.90
N LYS A 102 -6.78 1.15 -14.66
CA LYS A 102 -7.74 0.85 -15.73
C LYS A 102 -7.96 2.03 -16.68
N ARG A 103 -8.15 3.25 -16.16
CA ARG A 103 -8.32 4.46 -16.97
C ARG A 103 -7.06 4.84 -17.76
N ALA A 104 -5.89 4.44 -17.29
CA ALA A 104 -4.63 4.57 -18.04
C ALA A 104 -4.46 3.50 -19.13
N GLY A 105 -5.41 2.56 -19.26
CA GLY A 105 -5.35 1.46 -20.21
C GLY A 105 -4.46 0.29 -19.76
N ALA A 106 -4.10 0.24 -18.46
CA ALA A 106 -3.31 -0.84 -17.90
C ALA A 106 -4.20 -1.95 -17.33
N PHE A 107 -3.72 -3.20 -17.43
CA PHE A 107 -4.26 -4.30 -16.65
C PHE A 107 -3.82 -4.17 -15.20
N THR A 108 -4.72 -4.50 -14.27
CA THR A 108 -4.51 -4.38 -12.83
C THR A 108 -4.50 -5.75 -12.17
N CYS A 109 -3.48 -6.03 -11.37
CA CYS A 109 -3.35 -7.27 -10.62
C CYS A 109 -3.14 -6.96 -9.14
N LEU A 110 -3.98 -7.53 -8.27
CA LEU A 110 -3.83 -7.45 -6.82
C LEU A 110 -3.11 -8.70 -6.30
N LEU A 111 -1.94 -8.51 -5.69
CA LEU A 111 -1.27 -9.54 -4.89
C LEU A 111 -1.76 -9.45 -3.44
N ASP A 112 -2.46 -10.48 -2.97
CA ASP A 112 -2.99 -10.57 -1.62
C ASP A 112 -2.81 -11.98 -1.06
N GLU A 113 -1.73 -12.17 -0.30
CA GLU A 113 -1.36 -13.46 0.29
C GLU A 113 -2.38 -13.94 1.35
N THR A 114 -2.98 -12.99 2.07
CA THR A 114 -3.81 -13.27 3.25
C THR A 114 -5.31 -13.29 2.97
N GLY A 115 -5.71 -12.85 1.78
CA GLY A 115 -7.10 -12.68 1.43
C GLY A 115 -7.78 -11.47 2.10
N ARG A 116 -7.01 -10.64 2.81
CA ARG A 116 -7.50 -9.52 3.62
C ARG A 116 -8.19 -8.44 2.79
N TYR A 117 -7.80 -8.33 1.53
CA TYR A 117 -8.26 -7.31 0.61
C TYR A 117 -9.45 -7.83 -0.21
N CYS A 118 -10.58 -7.99 0.48
CA CYS A 118 -11.84 -8.34 -0.15
C CYS A 118 -12.53 -7.08 -0.68
N PHE A 119 -12.82 -7.08 -1.99
CA PHE A 119 -13.65 -6.06 -2.61
C PHE A 119 -15.11 -6.33 -2.25
N PRO A 120 -15.84 -5.34 -1.73
CA PRO A 120 -17.27 -5.50 -1.50
C PRO A 120 -18.00 -5.83 -2.79
N GLU A 121 -19.00 -6.71 -2.72
CA GLU A 121 -19.79 -7.14 -3.89
C GLU A 121 -20.48 -5.98 -4.62
N PHE A 122 -20.72 -4.86 -3.92
CA PHE A 122 -21.36 -3.67 -4.46
C PHE A 122 -20.44 -2.78 -5.34
N LEU A 123 -19.14 -3.07 -5.44
CA LEU A 123 -18.26 -2.31 -6.33
C LEU A 123 -18.56 -2.64 -7.80
N ALA A 124 -18.60 -1.60 -8.63
CA ALA A 124 -18.70 -1.76 -10.08
C ALA A 124 -17.46 -2.49 -10.63
N ASP A 125 -17.59 -3.16 -11.77
CA ASP A 125 -16.52 -4.00 -12.33
C ASP A 125 -15.30 -3.18 -12.80
N ASP A 126 -15.50 -1.90 -13.13
CA ASP A 126 -14.42 -0.95 -13.42
C ASP A 126 -13.64 -0.52 -12.17
N GLN A 127 -14.12 -0.88 -10.98
CA GLN A 127 -13.48 -0.62 -9.69
C GLN A 127 -12.82 -1.87 -9.08
N LYS A 128 -12.93 -3.03 -9.74
CA LYS A 128 -12.29 -4.30 -9.34
C LYS A 128 -11.04 -4.56 -10.17
N PRO A 129 -9.98 -5.15 -9.60
CA PRO A 129 -8.79 -5.49 -10.38
C PRO A 129 -9.14 -6.55 -11.43
N ASP A 130 -8.40 -6.55 -12.54
CA ASP A 130 -8.57 -7.56 -13.60
C ASP A 130 -8.13 -8.93 -13.13
N PHE A 131 -7.14 -8.95 -12.24
CA PHE A 131 -6.54 -10.16 -11.70
C PHE A 131 -6.31 -10.07 -10.20
N ARG A 132 -6.34 -11.23 -9.54
CA ARG A 132 -5.93 -11.38 -8.13
C ARG A 132 -5.09 -12.64 -8.00
N VAL A 133 -4.01 -12.54 -7.25
CA VAL A 133 -3.09 -13.64 -6.99
C VAL A 133 -2.70 -13.66 -5.52
N SER A 134 -2.28 -14.84 -5.03
CA SER A 134 -1.86 -15.04 -3.64
C SER A 134 -0.34 -15.15 -3.47
N SER A 135 0.43 -15.15 -4.57
CA SER A 135 1.88 -15.19 -4.54
C SER A 135 2.51 -14.60 -5.79
N LEU A 136 3.80 -14.24 -5.72
CA LEU A 136 4.57 -13.81 -6.90
C LEU A 136 4.72 -14.92 -7.95
N ILE A 137 4.67 -16.19 -7.54
CA ILE A 137 4.72 -17.33 -8.47
C ILE A 137 3.48 -17.31 -9.37
N GLU A 138 2.31 -17.02 -8.81
CA GLU A 138 1.08 -16.90 -9.58
C GLU A 138 1.10 -15.70 -10.54
N VAL A 139 1.81 -14.61 -10.21
CA VAL A 139 2.02 -13.50 -11.16
C VAL A 139 2.72 -14.00 -12.41
N HIS A 140 3.75 -14.83 -12.26
CA HIS A 140 4.47 -15.39 -13.41
C HIS A 140 3.54 -16.24 -14.29
N SER A 141 2.79 -17.17 -13.69
CA SER A 141 1.82 -18.00 -14.43
C SER A 141 0.74 -17.16 -15.11
N LEU A 142 0.31 -16.07 -14.47
CA LEU A 142 -0.65 -15.13 -15.03
C LEU A 142 -0.09 -14.44 -16.28
N LEU A 143 1.13 -13.92 -16.19
CA LEU A 143 1.81 -13.28 -17.31
C LEU A 143 1.97 -14.27 -18.49
N GLU A 144 2.43 -15.48 -18.20
CA GLU A 144 2.59 -16.56 -19.20
C GLU A 144 1.27 -17.12 -19.76
N THR A 145 0.13 -16.87 -19.13
CA THR A 145 -1.17 -17.35 -19.62
C THR A 145 -1.86 -16.27 -20.44
N HIS A 146 -1.80 -15.01 -20.00
CA HIS A 146 -2.64 -13.94 -20.53
C HIS A 146 -1.91 -12.96 -21.47
N PHE A 147 -0.57 -12.93 -21.45
CA PHE A 147 0.20 -11.92 -22.17
C PHE A 147 1.26 -12.53 -23.08
N ASP A 148 1.51 -11.92 -24.22
CA ASP A 148 2.65 -12.30 -25.05
C ASP A 148 3.93 -11.71 -24.45
N LEU A 149 4.74 -12.59 -23.87
CA LEU A 149 6.05 -12.27 -23.33
C LEU A 149 7.06 -12.38 -24.48
N VAL A 150 7.21 -11.30 -25.24
CA VAL A 150 8.21 -11.26 -26.31
C VAL A 150 9.59 -11.27 -25.64
N PRO A 151 10.49 -12.23 -25.94
CA PRO A 151 11.87 -12.11 -25.55
C PRO A 151 12.40 -10.84 -26.20
N GLN A 152 13.07 -9.95 -25.45
CA GLN A 152 13.86 -8.92 -26.09
C GLN A 152 14.96 -9.62 -26.89
N SER A 153 14.71 -9.92 -28.17
CA SER A 153 15.79 -10.15 -29.11
C SER A 153 16.53 -8.82 -29.16
N LEU A 154 17.63 -8.74 -28.42
CA LEU A 154 18.67 -7.75 -28.62
C LEU A 154 19.14 -7.93 -30.06
N THR A 155 18.49 -7.21 -30.98
CA THR A 155 19.05 -6.99 -32.31
C THR A 155 20.20 -6.02 -32.13
N CYS A 156 21.38 -6.55 -32.46
CA CYS A 156 22.71 -5.95 -32.43
C CYS A 156 22.76 -4.54 -33.03
#